data_AF-A0A371QKZ6-F1
#
_entry.id   AF-A0A371QKZ6-F1
#
_cell.length_a   1.000
_cell.length_b   1.000
_cell.length_c   1.000
_cell.angle_alpha   90.00
_cell.angle_beta   90.00
_cell.angle_gamma   90.00
#
_symmetry.space_group_name_H-M   'P 1'
#
loop_
_entity.id
_entity.type
_entity.pdbx_description
1 polymer ?
#
loop_
_entity_poly.entity_id
_entity_poly.type
_entity_poly.pdbx_seq_one_letter_code
_entity_poly.pdbx_strand_id
1 'polypeptide(L)'
;MFGSTLNSNNTKDSESNRPKLYVKYMVCLRDKLALKSVLTEQDLTCSISVHGAIECLEEISEERFQNLKTSLAKSGLILLDEKDSMLIDRIIQTIVEVIHYSDTLPKLNFRDLISKQTVSGNESILKIFSDVKGMSVLQFIILQKIERAKELMLYEDKTLEEIAEILNYKNKDYLVAQFKKTTGLTPHYFERLKKERLEISEDYIKSPNSDAARTSH
;
A
#
# COMPACT_ATOMS: atom_id res chain seq x y z
N MET A 1 31.41 -1.77 -9.38
CA MET A 1 31.40 -2.85 -8.37
C MET A 1 31.07 -2.22 -7.02
N PHE A 2 29.84 -2.33 -6.55
CA PHE A 2 29.54 -2.01 -5.15
C PHE A 2 28.99 -3.28 -4.52
N GLY A 3 29.93 -4.07 -3.99
CA GLY A 3 29.65 -5.20 -3.13
C GLY A 3 29.49 -4.74 -1.69
N SER A 4 28.44 -5.27 -1.06
CA SER A 4 28.41 -5.82 0.30
C SER A 4 29.04 -5.02 1.43
N THR A 5 28.18 -4.36 2.23
CA THR A 5 28.10 -4.62 3.68
C THR A 5 26.80 -4.04 4.23
N LEU A 6 25.74 -4.86 4.33
CA LEU A 6 24.59 -4.55 5.19
C LEU A 6 24.83 -5.22 6.54
N ASN A 7 25.36 -4.43 7.46
CA ASN A 7 25.21 -4.65 8.88
C ASN A 7 23.86 -4.02 9.26
N SER A 8 22.85 -4.83 9.57
CA SER A 8 21.57 -4.36 10.10
C SER A 8 21.27 -5.09 11.40
N ASN A 9 21.83 -4.57 12.49
CA ASN A 9 21.26 -4.77 13.81
C ASN A 9 20.61 -3.47 14.26
N ASN A 10 19.43 -3.65 14.86
CA ASN A 10 18.61 -2.77 15.69
C ASN A 10 17.42 -2.02 15.06
N THR A 11 16.31 -2.20 15.80
CA THR A 11 15.06 -1.42 15.90
C THR A 11 13.90 -1.72 14.93
N LYS A 12 13.40 -2.97 14.85
CA LYS A 12 12.08 -3.24 14.24
C LYS A 12 11.10 -4.11 15.03
N ASP A 13 11.41 -4.46 16.28
CA ASP A 13 10.62 -5.48 17.00
C ASP A 13 9.68 -4.93 18.10
N SER A 14 9.41 -3.63 18.18
CA SER A 14 8.49 -3.06 19.19
C SER A 14 7.24 -2.32 18.66
N GLU A 15 7.02 -2.26 17.35
CA GLU A 15 5.82 -1.63 16.75
C GLU A 15 4.72 -2.64 16.34
N SER A 16 4.99 -3.95 16.43
CA SER A 16 4.29 -4.97 15.64
C SER A 16 2.98 -5.54 16.22
N ASN A 17 2.34 -4.96 17.25
CA ASN A 17 1.11 -5.57 17.78
C ASN A 17 0.03 -4.59 18.27
N ARG A 18 -0.07 -3.40 17.66
CA ARG A 18 -1.20 -2.50 17.94
C ARG A 18 -2.41 -2.87 17.07
N PRO A 19 -3.64 -2.85 17.61
CA PRO A 19 -4.82 -3.20 16.85
C PRO A 19 -5.01 -2.20 15.69
N LYS A 20 -5.01 -2.73 14.47
CA LYS A 20 -5.28 -1.96 13.26
C LYS A 20 -6.78 -1.94 13.01
N LEU A 21 -7.33 -0.75 12.81
CA LEU A 21 -8.75 -0.57 12.52
C LEU A 21 -8.94 -0.18 11.06
N TYR A 22 -10.07 -0.58 10.49
CA TYR A 22 -10.46 -0.24 9.12
C TYR A 22 -11.86 0.35 9.07
N VAL A 23 -12.08 1.23 8.09
CA VAL A 23 -13.33 1.95 7.89
C VAL A 23 -13.86 1.67 6.48
N LYS A 24 -15.12 1.23 6.40
CA LYS A 24 -15.84 1.12 5.13
C LYS A 24 -16.20 2.51 4.60
N TYR A 25 -16.24 2.61 3.28
CA TYR A 25 -16.62 3.79 2.52
C TYR A 25 -15.66 4.98 2.68
N MET A 26 -14.42 4.73 3.13
CA MET A 26 -13.35 5.72 3.10
C MET A 26 -12.62 5.69 1.75
N VAL A 27 -13.26 6.19 0.70
CA VAL A 27 -12.80 5.99 -0.69
C VAL A 27 -12.26 7.26 -1.36
N CYS A 28 -12.44 8.43 -0.75
CA CYS A 28 -11.92 9.69 -1.28
C CYS A 28 -11.25 10.58 -0.22
N LEU A 29 -10.66 11.70 -0.65
CA LEU A 29 -10.00 12.65 0.25
C LEU A 29 -10.95 13.21 1.30
N ARG A 30 -12.21 13.51 0.92
CA ARG A 30 -13.23 14.01 1.85
C ARG A 30 -13.43 13.04 3.01
N ASP A 31 -13.51 11.74 2.73
CA ASP A 31 -13.75 10.71 3.75
C ASP A 31 -12.56 10.60 4.72
N LYS A 32 -11.33 10.71 4.21
CA LYS A 32 -10.12 10.77 5.03
C LYS A 32 -10.10 12.01 5.94
N LEU A 33 -10.56 13.15 5.44
CA LEU A 33 -10.67 14.38 6.24
C LEU A 33 -11.76 14.27 7.30
N ALA A 34 -12.91 13.65 6.99
CA ALA A 34 -13.96 13.39 7.96
C ALA A 34 -13.47 12.46 9.09
N LEU A 35 -12.79 11.37 8.74
CA LEU A 35 -12.14 10.49 9.73
C LEU A 35 -11.17 11.28 10.63
N LYS A 36 -10.29 12.10 10.04
CA LYS A 36 -9.34 12.92 10.80
C LYS A 36 -10.06 13.87 11.77
N SER A 37 -11.11 14.56 11.32
CA SER A 37 -11.92 15.43 12.19
C SER A 37 -12.46 14.67 13.40
N VAL A 38 -13.08 13.52 13.17
CA VAL A 38 -13.66 12.70 14.24
C VAL A 38 -12.59 12.21 15.22
N LEU A 39 -11.41 11.79 14.73
CA LEU A 39 -10.30 11.38 15.60
C LEU A 39 -9.80 12.55 16.46
N THR A 40 -9.66 13.74 15.88
CA THR A 40 -9.25 14.95 16.61
C THR A 40 -10.27 15.38 17.65
N GLU A 41 -11.57 15.35 17.33
CA GLU A 41 -12.65 15.68 18.27
C GLU A 41 -12.70 14.75 19.50
N GLN A 42 -12.17 13.53 19.37
CA GLN A 42 -12.11 12.54 20.45
C GLN A 42 -10.73 12.42 21.10
N ASP A 43 -9.82 13.35 20.81
CA ASP A 43 -8.45 13.39 21.32
C ASP A 43 -7.71 12.06 21.10
N LEU A 44 -7.91 11.47 19.91
CA LEU A 44 -7.28 10.21 19.49
C LEU A 44 -6.12 10.52 18.55
N THR A 45 -4.90 10.21 18.99
CA THR A 45 -3.70 10.30 18.14
C THR A 45 -3.54 9.02 17.33
N CYS A 46 -3.96 9.06 16.07
CA CYS A 46 -3.83 7.94 15.15
C CYS A 46 -3.23 8.35 13.80
N SER A 47 -2.41 7.46 13.23
CA SER A 47 -1.92 7.54 11.86
C SER A 47 -2.75 6.67 10.93
N ILE A 48 -2.78 7.04 9.64
CA ILE A 48 -3.41 6.24 8.60
C ILE A 48 -2.32 5.73 7.67
N SER A 49 -2.15 4.41 7.56
CA SER A 49 -1.16 3.80 6.69
C SER A 49 -1.49 3.98 5.21
N VAL A 50 -0.53 3.71 4.33
CA VAL A 50 -0.72 3.75 2.86
C VAL A 50 -1.90 2.88 2.41
N HIS A 51 -2.14 1.76 3.12
CA HIS A 51 -3.22 0.83 2.81
C HIS A 51 -4.52 1.13 3.57
N GLY A 52 -4.58 2.21 4.36
CA GLY A 52 -5.79 2.67 5.02
C GLY A 52 -6.03 2.07 6.41
N ALA A 53 -5.04 1.39 6.99
CA ALA A 53 -5.10 0.96 8.38
C ALA A 53 -5.02 2.19 9.28
N ILE A 54 -5.90 2.27 10.28
CA ILE A 54 -5.85 3.27 11.33
C ILE A 54 -5.08 2.65 12.49
N GLU A 55 -3.98 3.30 12.85
CA GLU A 55 -3.06 2.85 13.89
C GLU A 55 -2.99 3.95 14.94
N CYS A 56 -3.55 3.67 16.12
CA CYS A 56 -3.58 4.60 17.23
C CYS A 56 -2.39 4.37 18.17
N LEU A 57 -1.88 5.44 18.77
CA LEU A 57 -0.77 5.33 19.72
C LEU A 57 -1.18 4.65 21.03
N GLU A 58 -2.45 4.81 21.40
CA GLU A 58 -3.05 4.35 22.64
C GLU A 58 -4.06 3.23 22.38
N GLU A 59 -4.29 2.37 23.37
CA GLU A 59 -5.44 1.47 23.35
C GLU A 59 -6.74 2.28 23.45
N ILE A 60 -7.70 1.92 22.61
CA ILE A 60 -9.02 2.56 22.59
C ILE A 60 -9.93 1.75 23.52
N SER A 61 -10.42 2.37 24.59
CA SER A 61 -11.42 1.73 25.45
C SER A 61 -12.70 1.41 24.69
N GLU A 62 -13.47 0.43 25.15
CA GLU A 62 -14.74 0.04 24.50
C GLU A 62 -15.71 1.24 24.38
N GLU A 63 -15.78 2.10 25.39
CA GLU A 63 -16.59 3.32 25.35
C GLU A 63 -16.13 4.28 24.24
N ARG A 64 -14.82 4.56 24.15
CA ARG A 64 -14.26 5.40 23.09
C ARG A 64 -14.49 4.77 21.72
N PHE A 65 -14.38 3.45 21.60
CA PHE A 65 -14.61 2.72 20.36
C PHE A 65 -16.07 2.83 19.88
N GLN A 66 -17.04 2.72 20.78
CA GLN A 66 -18.46 2.91 20.45
C GLN A 66 -18.79 4.37 20.10
N ASN A 67 -18.17 5.34 20.80
CA ASN A 67 -18.27 6.76 20.46
C ASN A 67 -17.68 7.04 19.07
N LEU A 68 -16.53 6.46 18.74
CA LEU A 68 -15.89 6.56 17.42
C LEU A 68 -16.79 5.98 16.32
N LYS A 69 -17.35 4.78 16.53
CA LYS A 69 -18.35 4.18 15.64
C LYS A 69 -19.51 5.13 15.35
N THR A 70 -20.09 5.70 16.41
CA THR A 70 -21.25 6.58 16.31
C THR A 70 -20.93 7.88 15.58
N SER A 71 -19.80 8.52 15.88
CA SER A 71 -19.38 9.76 15.21
C SER A 71 -19.01 9.56 13.75
N LEU A 72 -18.33 8.46 13.41
CA LEU A 72 -18.03 8.12 12.02
C LEU A 72 -19.30 7.84 11.21
N ALA A 73 -20.28 7.15 11.81
CA ALA A 73 -21.55 6.85 11.16
C ALA A 73 -22.33 8.12 10.76
N LYS A 74 -22.26 9.19 11.56
CA LYS A 74 -22.84 10.50 11.21
C LYS A 74 -22.23 11.11 9.95
N SER A 75 -21.00 10.73 9.62
CA SER A 75 -20.29 11.15 8.40
C SER A 75 -20.42 10.16 7.24
N GLY A 76 -21.24 9.11 7.40
CA GLY A 76 -21.42 8.04 6.40
C GLY A 76 -20.29 7.01 6.38
N LEU A 77 -19.42 7.00 7.40
CA LEU A 77 -18.30 6.07 7.54
C LEU A 77 -18.63 4.98 8.55
N ILE A 78 -18.26 3.73 8.25
CA ILE A 78 -18.53 2.60 9.15
C ILE A 78 -17.21 2.02 9.62
N LEU A 79 -16.93 2.17 10.92
CA LEU A 79 -15.80 1.50 11.56
C LEU A 79 -16.09 0.00 11.68
N LEU A 80 -15.18 -0.83 11.17
CA LEU A 80 -15.25 -2.27 11.30
C LEU A 80 -15.08 -2.69 12.77
N ASP A 81 -15.60 -3.87 13.11
CA ASP A 81 -15.19 -4.51 14.35
C ASP A 81 -13.76 -5.04 14.26
N GLU A 82 -13.24 -5.51 15.40
CA GLU A 82 -11.87 -6.01 15.50
C GLU A 82 -11.63 -7.22 14.60
N LYS A 83 -12.57 -8.18 14.57
CA LYS A 83 -12.44 -9.41 13.80
C LYS A 83 -12.37 -9.14 12.30
N ASP A 84 -13.29 -8.32 11.78
CA ASP A 84 -13.30 -7.94 10.37
C ASP A 84 -12.07 -7.08 10.03
N SER A 85 -11.66 -6.17 10.91
CA SER A 85 -10.44 -5.38 10.71
C SER A 85 -9.19 -6.25 10.62
N MET A 86 -9.05 -7.26 11.49
CA MET A 86 -7.93 -8.20 11.46
C MET A 86 -7.88 -9.02 10.17
N LEU A 87 -9.05 -9.46 9.68
CA LEU A 87 -9.11 -10.23 8.44
C LEU A 87 -8.79 -9.36 7.22
N ILE A 88 -9.28 -8.13 7.19
CA ILE A 88 -8.93 -7.17 6.13
C ILE A 88 -7.43 -6.87 6.16
N ASP A 89 -6.84 -6.61 7.33
CA ASP A 89 -5.39 -6.39 7.43
C ASP A 89 -4.62 -7.59 6.89
N ARG A 90 -4.98 -8.80 7.34
CA ARG A 90 -4.32 -10.04 6.90
C ARG A 90 -4.37 -10.20 5.39
N ILE A 91 -5.53 -9.97 4.77
CA ILE A 91 -5.67 -10.05 3.30
C ILE A 91 -4.74 -9.03 2.63
N ILE A 92 -4.72 -7.77 3.10
CA ILE A 92 -3.87 -6.72 2.54
C ILE A 92 -2.39 -7.07 2.69
N GLN A 93 -1.94 -7.44 3.89
CA GLN A 93 -0.54 -7.78 4.16
C GLN A 93 -0.11 -8.99 3.35
N THR A 94 -0.90 -10.07 3.31
CA THR A 94 -0.57 -11.25 2.50
C THR A 94 -0.41 -10.90 1.02
N ILE A 95 -1.27 -10.04 0.46
CA ILE A 95 -1.15 -9.63 -0.94
C ILE A 95 0.12 -8.80 -1.16
N VAL A 96 0.40 -7.84 -0.28
CA VAL A 96 1.59 -7.00 -0.36
C VAL A 96 2.86 -7.84 -0.24
N GLU A 97 2.92 -8.74 0.75
CA GLU A 97 4.06 -9.61 0.99
C GLU A 97 4.34 -10.54 -0.18
N VAL A 98 3.31 -11.21 -0.69
CA VAL A 98 3.43 -12.15 -1.81
C VAL A 98 3.86 -11.45 -3.10
N ILE A 99 3.49 -10.19 -3.31
CA ILE A 99 3.82 -9.46 -4.54
C ILE A 99 5.19 -8.79 -4.47
N HIS A 100 5.54 -8.19 -3.32
CA HIS A 100 6.73 -7.34 -3.21
C HIS A 100 7.95 -8.05 -2.64
N TYR A 101 7.76 -9.09 -1.82
CA TYR A 101 8.86 -9.75 -1.10
C TYR A 101 9.07 -11.23 -1.48
N SER A 102 8.34 -11.73 -2.48
CA SER A 102 8.58 -13.06 -3.04
C SER A 102 9.43 -12.96 -4.31
N ASP A 103 10.48 -13.78 -4.43
CA ASP A 103 11.36 -13.81 -5.62
C ASP A 103 10.59 -14.18 -6.89
N THR A 104 9.64 -15.10 -6.77
CA THR A 104 8.67 -15.44 -7.82
C THR A 104 7.29 -15.52 -7.20
N LEU A 105 6.32 -14.88 -7.85
CA LEU A 105 4.92 -15.01 -7.45
C LEU A 105 4.49 -16.45 -7.69
N PRO A 106 4.06 -17.19 -6.65
CA PRO A 106 3.58 -18.54 -6.87
C PRO A 106 2.40 -18.49 -7.85
N LYS A 107 2.05 -19.64 -8.45
CA LYS A 107 0.74 -19.84 -9.09
C LYS A 107 -0.36 -19.91 -8.02
N LEU A 108 -0.41 -18.90 -7.16
CA LEU A 108 -1.48 -18.69 -6.21
C LEU A 108 -2.69 -18.27 -7.01
N ASN A 109 -3.67 -19.17 -7.06
CA ASN A 109 -5.00 -18.76 -7.38
C ASN A 109 -5.51 -17.93 -6.20
N PHE A 110 -5.42 -16.61 -6.31
CA PHE A 110 -5.89 -15.70 -5.26
C PHE A 110 -7.36 -15.95 -4.92
N ARG A 111 -8.14 -16.55 -5.82
CA ARG A 111 -9.50 -17.03 -5.56
C ARG A 111 -9.55 -18.10 -4.46
N ASP A 112 -8.53 -18.95 -4.36
CA ASP A 112 -8.40 -20.00 -3.33
C ASP A 112 -7.89 -19.46 -1.99
N LEU A 113 -7.06 -18.40 -2.01
CA LEU A 113 -6.69 -17.64 -0.82
C LEU A 113 -7.90 -16.96 -0.18
N ILE A 114 -8.80 -16.47 -1.02
CA ILE A 114 -10.01 -15.74 -0.66
C ILE A 114 -11.14 -16.68 -0.24
N SER A 115 -11.34 -17.81 -0.95
CA SER A 115 -12.44 -18.74 -0.69
C SER A 115 -12.32 -19.48 0.65
N LYS A 116 -11.10 -19.59 1.19
CA LYS A 116 -10.82 -20.20 2.49
C LYS A 116 -11.09 -19.28 3.68
N GLN A 117 -11.40 -18.00 3.46
CA GLN A 117 -11.66 -17.01 4.51
C GLN A 117 -13.14 -16.59 4.47
N THR A 118 -14.05 -17.53 4.72
CA THR A 118 -15.46 -17.22 4.96
C THR A 118 -15.65 -16.72 6.39
N VAL A 119 -16.21 -15.52 6.55
CA VAL A 119 -16.61 -14.98 7.86
C VAL A 119 -18.03 -15.44 8.16
N SER A 120 -18.26 -15.93 9.38
CA SER A 120 -19.62 -16.07 9.92
C SER A 120 -20.24 -14.70 10.10
N GLY A 121 -21.30 -14.43 9.32
CA GLY A 121 -22.04 -13.17 9.27
C GLY A 121 -22.64 -12.93 7.88
N ASN A 122 -23.68 -12.12 7.79
CA ASN A 122 -24.53 -11.95 6.59
C ASN A 122 -23.82 -11.31 5.37
N GLU A 123 -22.53 -10.96 5.47
CA GLU A 123 -21.77 -10.27 4.43
C GLU A 123 -20.41 -10.95 4.20
N SER A 124 -20.05 -11.17 2.94
CA SER A 124 -18.77 -11.79 2.58
C SER A 124 -17.59 -10.83 2.86
N ILE A 125 -16.46 -11.36 3.34
CA ILE A 125 -15.21 -10.59 3.53
C ILE A 125 -14.75 -9.89 2.26
N LEU A 126 -15.07 -10.44 1.08
CA LEU A 126 -14.79 -9.82 -0.21
C LEU A 126 -15.54 -8.51 -0.42
N LYS A 127 -16.80 -8.48 0.04
CA LYS A 127 -17.61 -7.27 -0.02
C LYS A 127 -17.09 -6.26 1.00
N ILE A 128 -16.79 -6.68 2.22
CA ILE A 128 -16.17 -5.83 3.24
C ILE A 128 -14.87 -5.22 2.72
N PHE A 129 -14.00 -6.01 2.10
CA PHE A 129 -12.77 -5.51 1.49
C PHE A 129 -13.06 -4.45 0.42
N SER A 130 -14.04 -4.70 -0.45
CA SER A 130 -14.40 -3.76 -1.50
C SER A 130 -14.95 -2.46 -0.93
N ASP A 131 -15.76 -2.54 0.12
CA ASP A 131 -16.31 -1.37 0.83
C ASP A 131 -15.19 -0.58 1.55
N VAL A 132 -14.16 -1.25 2.06
CA VAL A 132 -13.00 -0.61 2.71
C VAL A 132 -12.05 0.01 1.67
N LYS A 133 -11.71 -0.72 0.62
CA LYS A 133 -10.68 -0.32 -0.36
C LYS A 133 -11.22 0.50 -1.52
N GLY A 134 -12.54 0.52 -1.72
CA GLY A 134 -13.18 1.10 -2.90
C GLY A 134 -12.92 0.33 -4.19
N MET A 135 -12.35 -0.88 -4.09
CA MET A 135 -12.03 -1.74 -5.22
C MET A 135 -12.03 -3.21 -4.79
N SER A 136 -12.29 -4.12 -5.73
CA SER A 136 -12.21 -5.56 -5.47
C SER A 136 -10.79 -6.01 -5.12
N VAL A 137 -10.68 -7.15 -4.45
CA VAL A 137 -9.38 -7.78 -4.14
C VAL A 137 -8.56 -8.03 -5.40
N LEU A 138 -9.19 -8.46 -6.50
CA LEU A 138 -8.49 -8.69 -7.77
C LEU A 138 -7.92 -7.39 -8.35
N GLN A 139 -8.68 -6.30 -8.31
CA GLN A 139 -8.19 -4.98 -8.73
C GLN A 139 -7.03 -4.51 -7.84
N PHE A 140 -7.09 -4.77 -6.53
CA PHE A 140 -6.01 -4.46 -5.61
C PHE A 140 -4.74 -5.27 -5.90
N ILE A 141 -4.86 -6.59 -6.17
CA ILE A 141 -3.72 -7.43 -6.60
C ILE A 141 -3.09 -6.88 -7.87
N ILE A 142 -3.91 -6.53 -8.86
CA ILE A 142 -3.43 -5.93 -10.11
C ILE A 142 -2.69 -4.62 -9.82
N LEU A 143 -3.25 -3.74 -8.98
CA LEU A 143 -2.63 -2.49 -8.59
C LEU A 143 -1.24 -2.73 -7.96
N GLN A 144 -1.15 -3.65 -7.00
CA GLN A 144 0.11 -4.00 -6.33
C GLN A 144 1.14 -4.60 -7.30
N LYS A 145 0.72 -5.47 -8.23
CA LYS A 145 1.60 -5.99 -9.28
C LYS A 145 2.15 -4.86 -10.17
N ILE A 146 1.34 -3.87 -10.49
CA ILE A 146 1.79 -2.71 -11.28
C ILE A 146 2.74 -1.83 -10.47
N GLU A 147 2.52 -1.61 -9.17
CA GLU A 147 3.50 -0.91 -8.32
C GLU A 147 4.85 -1.65 -8.28
N ARG A 148 4.84 -2.98 -8.09
CA ARG A 148 6.08 -3.78 -8.15
C ARG A 148 6.73 -3.74 -9.53
N ALA A 149 5.95 -3.77 -10.61
CA ALA A 149 6.48 -3.63 -11.97
C ALA A 149 7.21 -2.30 -12.19
N LYS A 150 6.67 -1.18 -11.67
CA LYS A 150 7.35 0.12 -11.74
C LYS A 150 8.69 0.09 -11.01
N GLU A 151 8.75 -0.55 -9.85
CA GLU A 151 9.97 -0.70 -9.08
C GLU A 151 11.02 -1.51 -9.87
N LEU A 152 10.64 -2.67 -10.40
CA LEU A 152 11.54 -3.53 -11.18
C LEU A 152 12.09 -2.81 -12.43
N MET A 153 11.26 -2.05 -13.13
CA MET A 153 11.69 -1.26 -14.30
C MET A 153 12.69 -0.16 -13.91
N LEU A 154 12.37 0.60 -12.86
CA LEU A 154 13.14 1.78 -12.49
C LEU A 154 14.44 1.45 -11.76
N TYR A 155 14.49 0.34 -11.01
CA TYR A 155 15.59 0.09 -10.07
C TYR A 155 16.32 -1.25 -10.27
N GLU A 156 15.72 -2.26 -10.92
CA GLU A 156 16.30 -3.62 -10.96
C GLU A 156 16.79 -4.09 -12.35
N ASP A 157 16.92 -3.19 -13.32
CA ASP A 157 17.43 -3.49 -14.70
C ASP A 157 16.77 -4.71 -15.36
N LYS A 158 15.51 -5.00 -15.01
CA LYS A 158 14.75 -6.14 -15.56
C LYS A 158 14.08 -5.79 -16.89
N THR A 159 14.10 -6.74 -17.80
CA THR A 159 13.33 -6.71 -19.06
C THR A 159 11.84 -6.96 -18.80
N LEU A 160 10.97 -6.56 -19.73
CA LEU A 160 9.52 -6.79 -19.61
C LEU A 160 9.16 -8.28 -19.57
N GLU A 161 9.94 -9.12 -20.24
CA GLU A 161 9.85 -10.57 -20.20
C GLU A 161 10.10 -11.11 -18.78
N GLU A 162 11.23 -10.73 -18.16
CA GLU A 162 11.56 -11.13 -16.79
C GLU A 162 10.53 -10.62 -15.79
N ILE A 163 10.08 -9.37 -15.92
CA ILE A 163 9.06 -8.80 -15.04
C ILE A 163 7.74 -9.56 -15.17
N ALA A 164 7.35 -9.92 -16.40
CA ALA A 164 6.15 -10.71 -16.62
C ALA A 164 6.25 -12.11 -15.97
N GLU A 165 7.43 -12.73 -16.01
CA GLU A 165 7.69 -14.01 -15.35
C GLU A 165 7.65 -13.87 -13.81
N ILE A 166 8.40 -12.93 -13.23
CA ILE A 166 8.43 -12.64 -11.79
C ILE A 166 7.02 -12.38 -11.25
N LEU A 167 6.24 -11.57 -11.99
CA LEU A 167 4.88 -11.20 -11.61
C LEU A 167 3.81 -12.22 -12.05
N ASN A 168 4.22 -13.36 -12.60
CA ASN A 168 3.37 -14.47 -13.03
C ASN A 168 2.23 -13.99 -13.96
N TYR A 169 2.58 -13.18 -14.96
CA TYR A 169 1.74 -12.87 -16.11
C TYR A 169 1.93 -13.93 -17.20
N LYS A 170 0.88 -14.16 -18.00
CA LYS A 170 0.92 -15.16 -19.09
C LYS A 170 2.02 -14.86 -20.12
N ASN A 171 2.25 -13.58 -20.39
CA ASN A 171 3.36 -13.07 -21.20
C ASN A 171 3.51 -11.56 -20.96
N LYS A 172 4.52 -10.95 -21.58
CA LYS A 172 4.77 -9.50 -21.50
C LYS A 172 3.61 -8.65 -22.05
N ASP A 173 2.86 -9.12 -23.05
CA ASP A 173 1.78 -8.33 -23.66
C ASP A 173 0.64 -8.11 -22.67
N TYR A 174 0.31 -9.12 -21.85
CA TYR A 174 -0.66 -8.96 -20.75
C TYR A 174 -0.17 -7.96 -19.71
N LEU A 175 1.11 -8.00 -19.35
CA LEU A 175 1.72 -7.03 -18.44
C LEU A 175 1.61 -5.62 -19.03
N VAL A 176 2.02 -5.41 -20.29
CA VAL A 176 1.97 -4.11 -20.97
C VAL A 176 0.54 -3.56 -21.03
N ALA A 177 -0.43 -4.38 -21.42
CA ALA A 177 -1.82 -3.98 -21.50
C ALA A 177 -2.37 -3.57 -20.12
N GLN A 178 -2.08 -4.37 -19.09
CA GLN A 178 -2.51 -4.08 -17.73
C GLN A 178 -1.82 -2.84 -17.15
N PHE A 179 -0.52 -2.67 -17.41
CA PHE A 179 0.26 -1.52 -16.99
C PHE A 179 -0.30 -0.23 -17.61
N LYS A 180 -0.55 -0.24 -18.92
CA LYS A 180 -1.16 0.91 -19.61
C LYS A 180 -2.57 1.20 -19.12
N LYS A 181 -3.39 0.18 -18.89
CA LYS A 181 -4.75 0.34 -18.36
C LYS A 181 -4.76 0.95 -16.96
N THR A 182 -3.83 0.54 -16.11
CA THR A 182 -3.76 0.99 -14.71
C THR A 182 -3.10 2.37 -14.56
N THR A 183 -2.04 2.65 -15.33
CA THR A 183 -1.24 3.89 -15.17
C THR A 183 -1.56 4.98 -16.19
N GLY A 184 -2.19 4.63 -17.32
CA GLY A 184 -2.32 5.52 -18.48
C GLY A 184 -1.04 5.67 -19.32
N LEU A 185 0.07 5.08 -18.90
CA LEU A 185 1.40 5.23 -19.50
C LEU A 185 1.94 3.89 -20.02
N THR A 186 2.89 3.93 -20.95
CA THR A 186 3.53 2.71 -21.46
C THR A 186 4.77 2.35 -20.63
N PRO A 187 5.17 1.06 -20.59
CA PRO A 187 6.44 0.68 -19.95
C PRO A 187 7.66 1.38 -20.55
N HIS A 188 7.69 1.58 -21.88
CA HIS A 188 8.75 2.36 -22.55
C HIS A 188 8.87 3.80 -22.03
N TYR A 189 7.74 4.44 -21.64
CA TYR A 189 7.80 5.75 -21.01
C TYR A 189 8.54 5.69 -19.66
N PHE A 190 8.35 4.62 -18.89
CA PHE A 190 9.05 4.41 -17.62
C PHE A 190 10.54 4.11 -17.81
N GLU A 191 10.93 3.39 -18.86
CA GLU A 191 12.35 3.20 -19.22
C GLU A 191 13.03 4.54 -19.51
N ARG A 192 12.37 5.43 -20.25
CA ARG A 192 12.88 6.78 -20.48
C ARG A 192 13.00 7.59 -19.18
N LEU A 193 11.99 7.53 -18.32
CA LEU A 193 12.02 8.19 -17.01
C LEU A 193 13.20 7.72 -16.14
N LYS A 194 13.55 6.43 -16.20
CA LYS A 194 14.72 5.89 -15.50
C LYS A 194 16.00 6.63 -15.94
N LYS A 195 16.20 6.75 -17.25
CA LYS A 195 17.37 7.43 -17.82
C LYS A 195 17.43 8.89 -17.42
N GLU A 196 16.34 9.63 -17.62
CA GLU A 196 16.24 11.06 -17.25
C GLU A 196 16.51 11.26 -15.75
N ARG A 197 15.97 10.39 -14.90
CA ARG A 197 16.21 10.44 -13.44
C ARG A 197 17.68 10.23 -13.09
N LEU A 198 18.36 9.27 -13.71
CA LEU A 198 19.77 9.01 -13.45
C LEU A 198 20.63 10.20 -13.86
N GLU A 199 20.38 10.78 -15.04
CA GLU A 199 21.08 11.97 -15.54
C GLU A 199 20.93 13.16 -14.56
N ILE A 200 19.70 13.50 -14.19
CA ILE A 200 19.43 14.60 -13.24
C ILE A 200 20.04 14.32 -11.86
N SER A 201 19.97 13.07 -11.38
CA SER A 201 20.53 12.71 -10.07
C SER A 201 22.05 12.85 -10.06
N GLU A 202 22.71 12.45 -11.14
CA GLU A 202 24.15 12.64 -11.31
C GLU A 202 24.54 14.12 -11.34
N ASP A 203 23.76 14.97 -12.02
CA ASP A 203 24.01 16.41 -12.09
C ASP A 203 23.91 17.08 -10.72
N TYR A 204 22.95 16.68 -9.88
CA TYR A 204 22.85 17.15 -8.50
C TYR A 204 24.01 16.67 -7.62
N ILE A 205 24.47 15.43 -7.80
CA ILE A 205 25.63 14.90 -7.06
C ILE A 205 26.92 15.64 -7.47
N LYS A 206 27.04 16.01 -8.75
CA LYS A 206 28.22 16.68 -9.32
C LYS A 206 28.22 18.20 -9.13
N SER A 207 27.10 18.82 -8.76
CA SER A 207 27.00 20.26 -8.47
C SER A 207 27.14 20.51 -6.95
N PRO A 208 28.36 20.75 -6.41
CA PRO A 208 28.49 21.19 -5.04
C PRO A 208 27.78 22.55 -4.88
N ASN A 209 26.90 22.65 -3.88
CA ASN A 209 26.21 23.87 -3.45
C ASN A 209 26.93 25.17 -3.86
N SER A 210 26.40 25.88 -4.86
CA SER A 210 26.79 27.26 -5.19
C SER A 210 26.27 28.30 -4.18
N ASP A 211 25.67 27.87 -3.07
CA ASP A 211 25.02 28.75 -2.09
C ASP A 211 25.86 28.99 -0.82
N ALA A 212 27.12 28.52 -0.75
CA ALA A 212 28.02 28.86 0.36
C ALA A 212 28.70 30.25 0.23
N ALA A 213 28.37 31.05 -0.79
CA ALA A 213 29.01 32.35 -1.08
C ALA A 213 28.09 33.57 -0.91
N ARG A 214 27.11 33.52 0.00
CA ARG A 214 26.27 34.67 0.37
C ARG A 214 26.10 34.85 1.88
N THR A 215 27.20 34.84 2.62
CA THR A 215 27.26 35.38 3.99
C THR A 215 28.67 35.89 4.30
N SER A 216 29.06 36.94 3.59
CA SER A 216 30.11 37.84 4.04
C SER A 216 30.03 39.13 3.23
N HIS A 217 29.17 40.05 3.69
CA HIS A 217 29.47 41.46 3.86
C HIS A 217 28.36 42.17 4.64
#